data_AF-A0A7W1W2P9-F1
#
_entry.id   AF-A0A7W1W2P9-F1
#
_cell.length_a   1.000
_cell.length_b   1.000
_cell.length_c   1.000
_cell.angle_alpha   90.00
_cell.angle_beta   90.00
_cell.angle_gamma   90.00
#
_symmetry.space_group_name_H-M   'P 1'
#
loop_
_entity.id
_entity.type
_entity.pdbx_description
1 polymer ?
#
loop_
_entity_poly.entity_id
_entity_poly.type
_entity_poly.pdbx_seq_one_letter_code
_entity_poly.pdbx_strand_id
1 'polypeptide(L)'
;MCAKNTDTANLDTKGFCWYKATNGIKRHLLVDVSGNPYFVHCTRANSSDDDGLLAIIRENKQYFLDLPGGHVVTILLDNGYHKEHLEQEIEKIEPPLSSRIRIEIAEKITPPQRTAAKAEKPTKKGFVVIKKRWIVERTNAWINQCRALWKNCEGLLRTSEAKIRICAIRLILRRIA
;
A
#
# COMPACT_ATOMS: atom_id res chain seq x y z
N MET A 1 5.32 -0.03 2.19
CA MET A 1 6.69 0.38 1.79
C MET A 1 7.50 0.82 3.00
N CYS A 2 8.76 0.38 3.18
CA CYS A 2 9.60 0.85 4.28
C CYS A 2 10.33 2.17 3.96
N ALA A 3 10.45 3.06 4.94
CA ALA A 3 11.23 4.29 4.86
C ALA A 3 12.12 4.47 6.09
N LYS A 4 13.39 4.86 5.85
CA LYS A 4 14.38 5.06 6.93
C LYS A 4 13.97 6.21 7.84
N ASN A 5 14.20 6.03 9.14
CA ASN A 5 14.12 7.12 10.12
C ASN A 5 15.35 8.03 10.03
N THR A 6 15.19 9.30 10.40
CA THR A 6 16.32 10.16 10.79
C THR A 6 16.77 9.84 12.21
N ASP A 7 17.95 10.33 12.59
CA ASP A 7 18.53 10.07 13.92
C ASP A 7 17.67 10.68 15.05
N THR A 8 16.91 11.73 14.73
CA THR A 8 15.93 12.41 15.60
C THR A 8 14.60 11.67 15.75
N ALA A 9 14.42 10.51 15.11
CA ALA A 9 13.16 9.79 15.20
C ALA A 9 12.92 9.26 16.61
N ASN A 10 11.71 9.48 17.13
CA ASN A 10 11.29 9.01 18.44
C ASN A 10 11.36 7.48 18.51
N LEU A 11 11.73 6.93 19.68
CA LEU A 11 11.74 5.48 19.97
C LEU A 11 10.41 4.83 19.58
N ASP A 12 9.30 5.52 19.82
CA ASP A 12 7.95 5.04 19.50
C ASP A 12 7.71 4.81 18.01
N THR A 13 8.57 5.35 17.14
CA THR A 13 8.49 5.20 15.68
C THR A 13 9.60 4.34 15.10
N LYS A 14 10.51 3.83 15.94
CA LYS A 14 11.56 2.91 15.50
C LYS A 14 10.99 1.49 15.41
N GLY A 15 11.04 0.93 14.20
CA GLY A 15 10.90 -0.50 13.97
C GLY A 15 11.99 -0.99 13.04
N PHE A 16 12.26 -2.31 13.04
CA PHE A 16 13.19 -2.93 12.11
C PHE A 16 12.43 -3.82 11.13
N CYS A 17 12.63 -3.59 9.83
CA CYS A 17 12.18 -4.51 8.80
C CYS A 17 13.31 -5.49 8.48
N TRP A 18 13.12 -6.76 8.85
CA TRP A 18 14.08 -7.83 8.58
C TRP A 18 14.35 -7.98 7.08
N TYR A 19 13.29 -8.04 6.27
CA TYR A 19 13.39 -8.26 4.83
C TYR A 19 14.19 -7.18 4.09
N LYS A 20 14.14 -5.92 4.56
CA LYS A 20 14.88 -4.79 3.98
C LYS A 20 16.11 -4.40 4.79
N ALA A 21 16.42 -5.16 5.85
CA ALA A 21 17.49 -4.87 6.81
C ALA A 21 17.58 -3.38 7.17
N THR A 22 16.44 -2.76 7.47
CA THR A 22 16.35 -1.30 7.60
C THR A 22 15.51 -0.90 8.82
N ASN A 23 16.06 0.02 9.60
CA ASN A 23 15.36 0.72 10.69
C ASN A 23 14.49 1.84 10.13
N GLY A 24 13.22 1.89 10.53
CA GLY A 24 12.31 2.94 10.09
C GLY A 24 10.84 2.67 10.35
N ILE A 25 10.02 3.19 9.45
CA ILE A 25 8.56 3.03 9.42
C ILE A 25 8.13 2.29 8.15
N LYS A 26 6.94 1.70 8.18
CA LYS A 26 6.23 1.21 7.01
C LYS A 26 5.11 2.18 6.66
N ARG A 27 5.05 2.59 5.40
CA ARG A 27 4.00 3.39 4.78
C ARG A 27 3.05 2.46 4.04
N HIS A 28 1.81 2.37 4.48
CA HIS A 28 0.74 1.59 3.87
C HIS A 28 -0.15 2.54 3.07
N LEU A 29 -0.44 2.17 1.82
CA LEU A 29 -1.11 3.03 0.86
C LEU A 29 -2.19 2.21 0.15
N LEU A 30 -3.44 2.67 0.24
CA LEU A 30 -4.49 2.28 -0.70
C LEU A 30 -4.51 3.31 -1.82
N VAL A 31 -4.33 2.86 -3.06
CA VAL A 31 -4.24 3.73 -4.24
C VAL A 31 -5.41 3.49 -5.17
N ASP A 32 -5.88 4.54 -5.83
CA ASP A 32 -6.88 4.44 -6.88
C ASP A 32 -6.29 3.83 -8.18
N VAL A 33 -7.15 3.62 -9.18
CA VAL A 33 -6.75 3.12 -10.51
C VAL A 33 -5.80 4.06 -11.27
N SER A 34 -5.74 5.33 -10.89
CA SER A 34 -4.85 6.36 -11.46
C SER A 34 -3.51 6.45 -10.72
N GLY A 35 -3.35 5.74 -9.60
CA GLY A 35 -2.17 5.75 -8.75
C GLY A 35 -2.11 6.92 -7.76
N ASN A 36 -3.25 7.52 -7.43
CA ASN A 36 -3.35 8.52 -6.36
C ASN A 36 -3.61 7.81 -5.02
N PRO A 37 -2.82 8.10 -3.96
CA PRO A 37 -3.11 7.60 -2.62
C PRO A 37 -4.46 8.11 -2.11
N TYR A 38 -5.35 7.18 -1.75
CA TYR A 38 -6.66 7.45 -1.17
C TYR A 38 -6.60 7.38 0.36
N PHE A 39 -6.09 6.28 0.89
CA PHE A 39 -5.80 6.13 2.32
C PHE A 39 -4.31 5.91 2.55
N VAL A 40 -3.82 6.51 3.64
CA VAL A 40 -2.42 6.45 4.05
C VAL A 40 -2.38 6.19 5.54
N HIS A 41 -1.64 5.16 5.92
CA HIS A 41 -1.38 4.81 7.32
C HIS A 41 0.10 4.44 7.47
N CYS A 42 0.73 4.89 8.55
CA CYS A 42 2.13 4.58 8.84
C CYS A 42 2.23 3.73 10.10
N THR A 43 2.92 2.61 10.01
CA THR A 43 3.26 1.78 11.17
C THR A 43 4.76 1.77 11.41
N ARG A 44 5.18 1.19 12.54
CA ARG A 44 6.59 0.80 12.73
C ARG A 44 7.00 -0.22 11.66
N ALA A 45 8.29 -0.26 11.32
CA ALA A 45 8.74 -1.14 10.24
C ALA A 45 8.68 -2.65 10.53
N ASN A 46 8.44 -3.05 11.78
CA ASN A 46 8.26 -4.45 12.18
C ASN A 46 6.81 -4.95 12.07
N SER A 47 5.82 -4.08 11.90
CA SER A 47 4.42 -4.49 11.74
C SER A 47 4.20 -5.24 10.43
N SER A 48 3.24 -6.18 10.39
CA SER A 48 2.89 -6.88 9.16
C SER A 48 2.23 -5.92 8.16
N ASP A 49 2.25 -6.31 6.88
CA ASP A 49 1.52 -5.58 5.85
C ASP A 49 0.00 -5.82 6.01
N ASP A 50 -0.42 -7.00 6.49
CA ASP A 50 -1.81 -7.30 6.84
C ASP A 50 -2.32 -6.39 7.97
N ASP A 51 -1.52 -6.21 9.03
CA ASP A 51 -1.85 -5.30 10.13
C ASP A 51 -2.04 -3.87 9.64
N GLY A 52 -1.20 -3.44 8.69
CA GLY A 52 -1.28 -2.13 8.07
C GLY A 52 -2.57 -1.93 7.28
N LEU A 53 -2.99 -2.94 6.52
CA LEU A 53 -4.26 -2.90 5.79
C LEU A 53 -5.46 -2.89 6.75
N LEU A 54 -5.45 -3.75 7.77
CA LEU A 54 -6.51 -3.80 8.78
C LEU A 54 -6.61 -2.48 9.55
N ALA A 55 -5.49 -1.84 9.87
CA ALA A 55 -5.47 -0.51 10.48
C ALA A 55 -6.16 0.54 9.59
N ILE A 56 -5.84 0.56 8.29
CA ILE A 56 -6.51 1.45 7.33
C ILE A 56 -8.02 1.21 7.30
N ILE A 57 -8.45 -0.06 7.23
CA ILE A 57 -9.88 -0.40 7.19
C ILE A 57 -10.57 0.01 8.51
N ARG A 58 -9.96 -0.25 9.66
CA ARG A 58 -10.50 0.14 10.98
C ARG A 58 -10.68 1.64 11.11
N GLU A 59 -9.66 2.42 10.73
CA GLU A 59 -9.68 3.89 10.83
C GLU A 59 -10.70 4.53 9.87
N ASN A 60 -10.95 3.88 8.72
CA ASN A 60 -11.77 4.43 7.65
C ASN A 60 -13.05 3.61 7.41
N LYS A 61 -13.50 2.80 8.38
CA LYS A 61 -14.65 1.91 8.23
C LYS A 61 -15.91 2.64 7.78
N GLN A 62 -16.15 3.84 8.32
CA GLN A 62 -17.32 4.66 8.02
C GLN A 62 -17.42 4.98 6.52
N TYR A 63 -16.28 5.24 5.86
CA TYR A 63 -16.25 5.46 4.42
C TYR A 63 -16.86 4.30 3.64
N PHE A 64 -16.53 3.06 4.00
CA PHE A 64 -17.04 1.87 3.30
C PHE A 64 -18.52 1.60 3.60
N LEU A 65 -18.99 1.97 4.78
CA LEU A 65 -20.38 1.78 5.21
C LEU A 65 -21.32 2.79 4.56
N ASP A 66 -20.86 4.03 4.43
CA ASP A 66 -21.59 5.16 3.86
C ASP A 66 -21.70 5.10 2.33
N LEU A 67 -20.96 4.19 1.68
CA LEU A 67 -21.11 3.99 0.25
C LEU A 67 -22.56 3.60 -0.08
N PRO A 68 -23.12 4.11 -1.21
CA PRO A 68 -24.50 3.83 -1.58
C PRO A 68 -24.77 2.31 -1.64
N GLY A 69 -26.01 1.92 -1.36
CA GLY A 69 -26.40 0.50 -1.30
C GLY A 69 -25.98 -0.26 -2.55
N GLY A 70 -25.35 -1.43 -2.37
CA GLY A 70 -24.87 -2.28 -3.47
C GLY A 70 -23.48 -1.96 -4.01
N HIS A 71 -22.84 -0.86 -3.59
CA HIS A 71 -21.44 -0.61 -3.93
C HIS A 71 -20.49 -1.54 -3.17
N VAL A 72 -19.63 -2.21 -3.92
CA VAL A 72 -18.56 -3.09 -3.43
C VAL A 72 -17.22 -2.55 -3.91
N VAL A 73 -16.28 -2.37 -2.99
CA VAL A 73 -14.91 -1.93 -3.28
C VAL A 73 -14.00 -3.14 -3.37
N THR A 74 -13.41 -3.36 -4.55
CA THR A 74 -12.38 -4.38 -4.73
C THR A 74 -11.01 -3.83 -4.37
N ILE A 75 -10.35 -4.43 -3.37
CA ILE A 75 -8.98 -4.14 -2.98
C ILE A 75 -8.08 -5.22 -3.60
N LEU A 76 -7.21 -4.79 -4.52
CA LEU A 76 -6.19 -5.65 -5.13
C LEU A 76 -4.92 -5.64 -4.28
N LEU A 77 -4.51 -6.80 -3.79
CA LEU A 77 -3.33 -6.99 -2.94
C LEU A 77 -2.21 -7.73 -3.66
N ASP A 78 -0.97 -7.58 -3.18
CA ASP A 78 0.15 -8.41 -3.65
C ASP A 78 0.05 -9.82 -3.07
N ASN A 79 0.78 -10.78 -3.63
CA ASN A 79 0.81 -12.17 -3.18
C ASN A 79 1.40 -12.37 -1.78
N GLY A 80 1.90 -11.32 -1.14
CA GLY A 80 2.41 -11.37 0.24
C GLY A 80 1.33 -11.26 1.32
N TYR A 81 0.09 -10.92 0.95
CA TYR A 81 -1.04 -10.76 1.88
C TYR A 81 -1.80 -12.08 2.05
N HIS A 82 -2.36 -12.30 3.24
CA HIS A 82 -3.10 -13.51 3.58
C HIS A 82 -4.61 -13.26 3.50
N LYS A 83 -5.23 -13.64 2.38
CA LYS A 83 -6.63 -13.31 2.09
C LYS A 83 -7.60 -13.85 3.14
N GLU A 84 -7.50 -15.12 3.49
CA GLU A 84 -8.45 -15.78 4.41
C GLU A 84 -8.39 -15.14 5.79
N HIS A 85 -7.18 -14.80 6.25
CA HIS A 85 -6.97 -14.10 7.51
C HIS A 85 -7.58 -12.68 7.49
N LEU A 86 -7.36 -11.93 6.41
CA LEU A 86 -7.89 -10.57 6.26
C LEU A 86 -9.42 -10.55 6.23
N GLU A 87 -10.04 -11.49 5.51
CA GLU A 87 -11.50 -11.58 5.44
C GLU A 87 -12.12 -11.86 6.82
N GLN A 88 -11.54 -12.78 7.58
CA GLN A 88 -11.96 -13.07 8.97
C GLN A 88 -11.79 -11.86 9.89
N GLU A 89 -10.66 -11.16 9.79
CA GLU A 89 -10.41 -9.98 10.64
C GLU A 89 -11.30 -8.79 10.27
N ILE A 90 -11.65 -8.61 8.99
CA ILE A 90 -12.60 -7.58 8.53
C ILE A 90 -14.00 -7.87 9.07
N GLU A 91 -14.43 -9.12 9.03
CA GLU A 91 -15.72 -9.53 9.60
C GLU A 91 -15.80 -9.29 11.12
N LYS A 92 -14.70 -9.56 11.84
CA LYS A 92 -14.60 -9.27 13.28
C LYS A 92 -14.61 -7.78 13.61
N ILE A 93 -14.11 -6.92 12.72
CA ILE A 93 -14.15 -5.46 12.91
C ILE A 93 -15.61 -5.01 12.89
N GLU A 94 -16.30 -5.23 11.78
CA GLU A 94 -17.74 -5.01 11.66
C GLU A 94 -18.35 -5.93 10.58
N PRO A 95 -19.40 -6.70 10.89
CA PRO A 95 -20.05 -7.60 9.94
C PRO A 95 -20.45 -6.97 8.58
N PRO A 96 -21.03 -5.74 8.51
CA PRO A 96 -21.41 -5.16 7.23
C PRO A 96 -20.23 -4.91 6.28
N LEU A 97 -19.00 -4.74 6.79
CA LEU A 97 -17.82 -4.47 5.94
C LEU A 97 -17.49 -5.64 5.00
N SER A 98 -17.75 -6.87 5.42
CA SER A 98 -17.52 -8.07 4.60
C SER A 98 -18.33 -8.04 3.29
N SER A 99 -19.53 -7.47 3.32
CA SER A 99 -20.36 -7.26 2.12
C SER A 99 -19.89 -6.11 1.24
N ARG A 100 -19.13 -5.16 1.80
CA ARG A 100 -18.70 -3.92 1.14
C ARG A 100 -17.31 -4.03 0.51
N ILE A 101 -16.44 -4.88 1.05
CA ILE A 101 -15.03 -4.99 0.64
C ILE A 101 -14.79 -6.37 0.04
N ARG A 102 -14.28 -6.41 -1.19
CA ARG A 102 -13.82 -7.62 -1.84
C ARG A 102 -12.31 -7.64 -1.93
N ILE A 103 -11.66 -8.69 -1.44
CA ILE A 103 -10.21 -8.84 -1.55
C ILE A 103 -9.85 -9.74 -2.74
N GLU A 104 -8.99 -9.22 -3.61
CA GLU A 104 -8.39 -9.96 -4.72
C GLU A 104 -6.88 -9.98 -4.56
N ILE A 105 -6.25 -11.15 -4.61
CA ILE A 105 -4.79 -11.27 -4.64
C ILE A 105 -4.33 -11.26 -6.09
N ALA A 106 -3.31 -10.44 -6.38
CA ALA A 106 -2.67 -10.40 -7.69
C ALA A 106 -1.97 -11.74 -7.97
N GLU A 107 -2.22 -12.29 -9.16
CA GLU A 107 -1.66 -13.56 -9.58
C GLU A 107 -0.13 -13.54 -9.58
N LYS A 108 0.46 -14.55 -8.94
CA LYS A 108 1.90 -14.82 -9.04
C LYS A 108 2.18 -15.46 -10.39
N ILE A 109 2.99 -14.79 -11.21
CA ILE A 109 3.49 -15.38 -12.46
C ILE A 109 4.37 -16.58 -12.10
N THR A 110 3.91 -17.77 -12.48
CA THR A 110 4.66 -19.00 -12.24
C THR A 110 5.85 -19.11 -13.21
N PRO A 111 6.92 -19.85 -12.85
CA PRO A 111 8.06 -20.08 -13.74
C PRO A 111 7.69 -20.53 -15.17
N PRO A 112 6.75 -21.47 -15.39
CA PRO A 112 6.34 -21.87 -16.75
C PRO A 112 5.64 -20.75 -17.50
N GLN A 113 4.72 -20.00 -16.87
CA GLN A 113 4.07 -18.83 -17.49
C GLN A 113 5.08 -17.74 -17.88
N ARG A 114 6.12 -17.55 -17.05
CA ARG A 114 7.21 -16.62 -17.35
C ARG A 114 8.00 -17.04 -18.58
N THR A 115 8.25 -18.34 -18.74
CA THR A 115 8.96 -18.89 -19.91
C THR A 115 8.10 -18.79 -21.17
N ALA A 116 6.81 -19.09 -21.09
CA ALA A 116 5.86 -18.93 -22.20
C ALA A 116 5.75 -17.47 -22.65
N ALA A 117 5.58 -16.53 -21.72
CA ALA A 117 5.50 -15.10 -22.02
C ALA A 117 6.81 -14.55 -22.62
N LYS A 118 7.97 -15.12 -22.26
CA LYS A 118 9.27 -14.79 -22.89
C LYS A 118 9.38 -15.39 -24.30
N ALA A 119 8.86 -16.58 -24.52
CA ALA A 119 8.86 -17.23 -25.83
C ALA A 119 7.97 -16.51 -26.84
N GLU A 120 6.81 -15.98 -26.42
CA GLU A 120 5.92 -15.17 -27.27
C GLU A 120 6.54 -13.84 -27.72
N LYS A 121 7.41 -13.23 -26.90
CA LYS A 121 8.04 -11.92 -27.19
C LYS A 121 9.55 -11.99 -26.99
N PRO A 122 10.29 -12.69 -27.88
CA PRO A 122 11.73 -12.91 -27.74
C PRO A 122 12.55 -11.61 -27.78
N THR A 123 12.02 -10.56 -28.41
CA THR A 123 12.66 -9.23 -28.51
C THR A 123 12.67 -8.47 -27.18
N LYS A 124 11.72 -8.73 -26.28
CA LYS A 124 11.70 -8.13 -24.93
C LYS A 124 12.42 -9.05 -23.94
N LYS A 125 13.75 -8.94 -23.89
CA LYS A 125 14.52 -9.53 -22.79
C LYS A 125 14.13 -8.83 -21.48
N GLY A 126 13.33 -9.45 -20.60
CA GLY A 126 13.04 -8.82 -19.32
C GLY A 126 11.88 -9.35 -18.48
N PHE A 127 11.46 -8.49 -17.55
CA PHE A 127 10.40 -8.67 -16.57
C PHE A 127 9.03 -8.83 -17.25
N VAL A 128 8.25 -9.83 -16.82
CA VAL A 128 6.87 -10.03 -17.30
C VAL A 128 5.96 -9.19 -16.42
N VAL A 129 5.21 -8.28 -17.03
CA VAL A 129 4.38 -7.30 -16.31
C VAL A 129 3.10 -7.96 -15.81
N ILE A 130 2.87 -7.90 -14.49
CA ILE A 130 1.59 -8.25 -13.88
C ILE A 130 0.62 -7.09 -14.10
N LYS A 131 -0.60 -7.40 -14.55
CA LYS A 131 -1.64 -6.39 -14.79
C LYS A 131 -1.91 -5.60 -13.49
N LYS A 132 -2.08 -4.27 -13.62
CA LYS A 132 -2.39 -3.31 -12.53
C LYS A 132 -1.32 -3.11 -11.44
N ARG A 133 -0.37 -4.05 -11.23
CA ARG A 133 0.73 -3.92 -10.24
C ARG A 133 1.56 -2.65 -10.44
N TRP A 134 1.79 -2.26 -11.70
CA TRP A 134 2.58 -1.08 -12.04
C TRP A 134 2.02 0.22 -11.44
N ILE A 135 0.71 0.28 -11.15
CA ILE A 135 0.06 1.47 -10.58
C ILE A 135 0.64 1.76 -9.19
N VAL A 136 0.64 0.76 -8.32
CA VAL A 136 1.18 0.84 -6.95
C VAL A 136 2.68 1.13 -6.99
N GLU A 137 3.42 0.44 -7.84
CA GLU A 137 4.87 0.63 -7.99
C GLU A 137 5.22 2.05 -8.46
N ARG A 138 4.41 2.63 -9.34
CA ARG A 138 4.57 4.01 -9.79
C ARG A 138 4.32 5.00 -8.64
N THR A 139 3.25 4.83 -7.87
CA THR A 139 2.96 5.68 -6.71
C THR A 139 4.08 5.61 -5.68
N ASN A 140 4.58 4.40 -5.43
CA ASN A 140 5.75 4.13 -4.60
C ASN A 140 7.00 4.87 -5.13
N ALA A 141 7.25 4.82 -6.44
CA ALA A 141 8.37 5.55 -7.05
C ALA A 141 8.25 7.07 -6.83
N TRP A 142 7.07 7.67 -7.00
CA TRP A 142 6.86 9.10 -6.74
C TRP A 142 7.10 9.47 -5.27
N ILE A 143 6.63 8.64 -4.34
CA ILE A 143 6.84 8.86 -2.91
C ILE A 143 8.33 8.80 -2.55
N ASN A 144 9.08 7.85 -3.13
CA ASN A 144 10.52 7.72 -2.90
C ASN A 144 11.33 8.87 -3.52
N GLN A 145 10.90 9.40 -4.67
CA GLN A 145 11.56 10.53 -5.33
C GLN A 145 11.13 11.89 -4.76
N CYS A 146 10.09 11.92 -3.92
CA CYS A 146 9.68 13.14 -3.25
C CYS A 146 10.70 13.51 -2.17
N ARG A 147 11.48 14.58 -2.40
CA ARG A 147 12.50 15.06 -1.45
C ARG A 147 11.94 15.33 -0.05
N ALA A 148 10.68 15.73 0.06
CA ALA A 148 10.01 15.94 1.35
C ALA A 148 9.81 14.64 2.15
N LEU A 149 9.78 13.48 1.48
CA LEU A 149 9.51 12.15 2.03
C LEU A 149 10.74 11.21 2.01
N TRP A 150 11.94 11.75 1.74
CA TRP A 150 13.19 10.97 1.59
C TRP A 150 13.50 10.06 2.79
N LYS A 151 13.14 10.51 3.99
CA LYS A 151 13.17 9.78 5.26
C LYS A 151 11.95 10.15 6.09
N ASN A 152 11.73 9.40 7.15
CA ASN A 152 10.85 9.81 8.22
C ASN A 152 11.59 10.80 9.14
N CYS A 153 11.44 12.09 8.85
CA CYS A 153 12.00 13.19 9.64
C CYS A 153 11.07 13.69 10.76
N GLU A 154 9.78 13.36 10.68
CA GLU A 154 8.73 14.02 11.48
C GLU A 154 8.65 13.51 12.93
N GLY A 155 9.36 12.43 13.25
CA GLY A 155 9.42 11.87 14.60
C GLY A 155 8.16 11.15 15.09
N LEU A 156 6.97 11.44 14.53
CA LEU A 156 5.70 10.80 14.87
C LEU A 156 5.00 10.23 13.62
N LEU A 157 4.31 9.09 13.75
CA LEU A 157 3.65 8.43 12.61
C LEU A 157 2.56 9.30 11.98
N ARG A 158 1.71 9.92 12.80
CA ARG A 158 0.62 10.81 12.35
C ARG A 158 1.12 11.99 11.49
N THR A 159 2.27 12.57 11.84
CA THR A 159 2.85 13.69 11.08
C THR A 159 3.45 13.20 9.78
N SER A 160 4.04 12.00 9.76
CA SER A 160 4.53 11.36 8.53
C SER A 160 3.38 11.07 7.57
N GLU A 161 2.25 10.57 8.08
CA GLU A 161 1.03 10.36 7.31
C GLU A 161 0.51 11.68 6.71
N ALA A 162 0.37 12.72 7.54
CA ALA A 162 -0.06 14.04 7.10
C ALA A 162 0.86 14.59 5.99
N LYS A 163 2.18 14.43 6.13
CA LYS A 163 3.14 14.85 5.12
C LYS A 163 3.01 14.09 3.80
N ILE A 164 2.75 12.78 3.85
CA ILE A 164 2.48 11.97 2.66
C ILE A 164 1.20 12.48 1.97
N ARG A 165 0.13 12.75 2.72
CA ARG A 165 -1.13 13.30 2.19
C ARG A 165 -0.90 14.64 1.50
N ILE A 166 -0.17 15.57 2.12
CA ILE A 166 0.17 16.88 1.50
C ILE A 166 0.96 16.70 0.20
N CYS A 167 1.94 15.79 0.19
CA CYS A 167 2.74 15.52 -1.02
C CYS A 167 1.89 14.90 -2.14
N ALA A 168 0.94 14.02 -1.79
CA ALA A 168 0.00 13.44 -2.73
C ALA A 168 -0.95 14.51 -3.31
N ILE A 169 -1.51 15.39 -2.47
CA ILE A 169 -2.36 16.51 -2.92
C ILE A 169 -1.59 17.42 -3.89
N ARG A 170 -0.35 17.80 -3.56
CA ARG A 170 0.51 18.59 -4.47
C ARG A 170 0.72 17.89 -5.82
N LEU A 171 0.88 16.56 -5.82
CA LEU A 171 1.04 15.78 -7.04
C LEU A 171 -0.25 15.76 -7.87
N ILE A 172 -1.40 15.63 -7.23
CA ILE A 172 -2.71 15.67 -7.88
C ILE A 172 -2.96 17.04 -8.50
N LEU A 173 -2.73 18.12 -7.76
CA LEU A 173 -2.91 19.50 -8.25
C LEU A 173 -2.08 19.79 -9.51
N ARG A 174 -0.85 19.26 -9.58
CA ARG A 174 0.03 19.38 -10.75
C ARG A 174 -0.40 18.58 -11.98
N ARG A 175 -1.34 17.65 -11.84
CA ARG A 175 -1.89 16.86 -12.95
C ARG A 175 -3.18 17.46 -13.50
N ILE A 176 -3.86 18.25 -12.68
CA ILE A 176 -5.11 18.91 -13.05
C ILE A 176 -4.83 20.22 -13.77
N ALA A 177 -3.77 20.94 -13.35
CA ALA A 177 -3.24 22.13 -14.03
C ALA A 177 -2.51 21.75 -15.33
#